data_AF-A0A2E7W0T0-F1
#
_entry.id   AF-A0A2E7W0T0-F1
#
_cell.length_a   1.000
_cell.length_b   1.000
_cell.length_c   1.000
_cell.angle_alpha   90.00
_cell.angle_beta   90.00
_cell.angle_gamma   90.00
#
_symmetry.space_group_name_H-M   'P 1'
#
loop_
_entity.id
_entity.type
_entity.pdbx_description
1 polymer ?
#
loop_
_entity_poly.entity_id
_entity_poly.type
_entity_poly.pdbx_seq_one_letter_code
_entity_poly.pdbx_strand_id
1 'polypeptide(L)' 'SITVAEWLTKQISVQVEIDMDYNSDEAFRSNKLISATKGWANSLGYKVNVKPNSQIATRAADHHCK' A
#
# COMPACT_ATOMS: atom_id res chain seq x y z
N SER A 1 4.58 7.54 1.35
CA SER A 1 6.05 7.67 1.49
C SER A 1 6.48 6.96 2.77
N ILE A 2 7.57 6.18 2.74
CA ILE A 2 8.02 5.39 3.92
C ILE A 2 8.40 6.27 5.10
N THR A 3 9.02 7.42 4.83
CA THR A 3 9.46 8.38 5.85
C THR A 3 8.29 8.93 6.65
N VAL A 4 7.13 9.10 5.99
CA VAL A 4 5.90 9.55 6.65
C VAL A 4 5.33 8.44 7.54
N ALA A 5 5.39 7.18 7.10
CA ALA A 5 4.96 6.04 7.91
C ALA A 5 5.83 5.90 9.18
N GLU A 6 7.15 6.06 9.04
CA GLU A 6 8.07 6.05 10.18
C GLU A 6 7.84 7.21 11.13
N TRP A 7 7.63 8.41 10.59
CA TRP A 7 7.33 9.58 11.40
C TRP A 7 6.03 9.39 12.18
N LEU A 8 4.96 8.94 11.51
CA LEU A 8 3.65 8.69 12.13
C LEU A 8 3.74 7.62 13.22
N THR A 9 4.40 6.50 12.95
CA THR A 9 4.56 5.38 13.90
C THR A 9 5.21 5.83 15.20
N LYS A 10 6.09 6.85 15.16
CA LYS A 10 6.71 7.42 16.37
C LYS A 10 5.77 8.34 17.15
N GLN A 11 4.74 8.89 16.53
CA GLN A 11 3.80 9.84 17.15
C GLN A 11 2.54 9.16 17.71
N ILE A 12 2.14 8.01 17.15
CA ILE A 12 0.86 7.36 17.47
C ILE A 12 1.09 5.91 17.88
N SER A 13 0.34 5.45 18.89
CA SER A 13 0.40 4.08 19.42
C SER A 13 -0.53 3.11 18.67
N VAL A 14 -0.79 3.39 17.39
CA VAL A 14 -1.56 2.51 16.49
C VAL A 14 -0.66 1.98 15.37
N GLN A 15 -0.92 0.75 14.94
CA GLN A 15 -0.17 0.11 13.87
C GLN A 15 -0.46 0.80 12.53
N VAL A 16 0.59 1.35 11.91
CA VAL A 16 0.51 1.95 10.59
C VAL A 16 0.61 0.85 9.53
N GLU A 17 -0.30 0.87 8.56
CA GLU A 17 -0.25 0.03 7.36
C GLU A 17 0.06 0.90 6.13
N ILE A 18 0.69 0.30 5.13
CA ILE A 18 1.04 0.98 3.88
C ILE A 18 0.20 0.41 2.74
N ASP A 19 -0.69 1.22 2.20
CA ASP A 19 -1.38 0.93 0.95
C ASP A 19 -0.54 1.41 -0.23
N MET A 20 -0.07 0.45 -1.03
CA MET A 20 0.66 0.72 -2.26
C MET A 20 -0.30 0.71 -3.44
N ASP A 21 -0.23 1.75 -4.27
CA ASP A 21 -0.99 1.85 -5.52
C ASP A 21 -0.36 0.99 -6.63
N TYR A 22 -0.20 -0.30 -6.35
CA TYR A 22 0.26 -1.28 -7.32
C TYR A 22 -0.86 -2.27 -7.62
N ASN A 23 -0.96 -2.62 -8.89
CA ASN A 23 -1.92 -3.60 -9.35
C ASN A 23 -1.28 -4.99 -9.35
N SER A 24 -1.92 -5.96 -8.68
CA SER A 24 -1.51 -7.36 -8.66
C SER A 24 -1.68 -8.07 -10.01
N ASP A 25 -2.40 -7.48 -10.96
CA ASP A 25 -2.51 -7.98 -12.33
C ASP A 25 -1.19 -7.75 -13.09
N GLU A 26 -0.62 -8.84 -13.62
CA GLU A 26 0.65 -8.86 -14.36
C GLU A 26 0.62 -8.04 -15.65
N ALA A 27 -0.57 -7.74 -16.19
CA ALA A 27 -0.74 -6.86 -17.34
C ALA A 27 -0.26 -5.42 -17.04
N PHE A 28 -0.21 -5.02 -15.77
CA PHE A 28 0.20 -3.68 -15.36
C PHE A 28 1.69 -3.63 -15.05
N ARG A 29 2.37 -2.58 -15.54
CA ARG A 29 3.82 -2.38 -15.33
C ARG A 29 4.21 -2.33 -13.84
N SER A 30 3.31 -1.86 -12.98
CA SER A 30 3.51 -1.79 -11.52
C SER A 30 3.68 -3.16 -10.86
N ASN A 31 3.12 -4.23 -11.45
CA ASN A 31 3.19 -5.57 -10.87
C ASN A 31 4.64 -6.01 -10.64
N LYS A 32 5.53 -5.69 -11.59
CA LYS A 32 6.97 -6.01 -11.52
C LYS A 32 7.68 -5.39 -10.31
N LEU A 33 7.14 -4.31 -9.75
CA LEU A 33 7.73 -3.61 -8.61
C LEU A 33 7.23 -4.15 -7.27
N ILE A 34 6.07 -4.83 -7.25
CA ILE A 34 5.38 -5.27 -6.02
C ILE A 34 6.32 -6.08 -5.12
N SER A 35 7.05 -7.05 -5.68
CA SER A 35 7.91 -7.94 -4.88
C SER A 35 8.98 -7.17 -4.12
N ALA A 36 9.73 -6.30 -4.82
CA ALA A 36 10.81 -5.52 -4.23
C ALA A 36 10.28 -4.53 -3.18
N THR A 37 9.23 -3.78 -3.51
CA THR A 37 8.69 -2.76 -2.62
C THR A 37 7.99 -3.35 -1.41
N LYS A 38 7.24 -4.45 -1.59
CA LYS A 38 6.59 -5.17 -0.48
C LYS A 38 7.63 -5.81 0.43
N GLY A 39 8.66 -6.43 -0.12
CA GLY A 39 9.76 -7.00 0.66
C GLY A 39 10.46 -5.96 1.53
N TRP A 40 10.77 -4.80 0.95
CA TRP A 40 11.39 -3.70 1.69
C TRP A 40 10.51 -3.17 2.83
N ALA A 41 9.24 -2.84 2.56
CA ALA A 41 8.33 -2.33 3.59
C ALA A 41 8.01 -3.39 4.68
N ASN A 42 7.89 -4.66 4.31
CA ASN A 42 7.74 -5.76 5.27
C ASN A 42 8.98 -5.89 6.17
N SER A 43 10.20 -5.71 5.64
CA SER A 43 11.43 -5.75 6.45
C SER A 43 11.51 -4.63 7.50
N LEU A 44 10.78 -3.54 7.28
CA LEU A 44 10.63 -2.43 8.21
C LEU A 44 9.48 -2.63 9.22
N GLY A 45 8.79 -3.77 9.16
CA GLY A 45 7.70 -4.13 10.07
C GLY A 45 6.32 -3.60 9.66
N TYR A 46 6.19 -2.99 8.49
CA TYR A 46 4.90 -2.51 8.01
C TYR A 46 4.11 -3.61 7.30
N LYS A 47 2.81 -3.68 7.58
CA LYS A 47 1.89 -4.46 6.75
C LYS A 47 1.60 -3.67 5.47
N VAL A 48 1.76 -4.34 4.33
CA VAL A 48 1.61 -3.75 3.01
C VAL A 48 0.42 -4.35 2.26
N ASN A 49 -0.44 -3.49 1.75
CA ASN A 49 -1.60 -3.85 0.94
C ASN A 49 -1.44 -3.34 -0.51
N VAL A 50 -2.01 -4.07 -1.48
CA VAL A 50 -1.96 -3.75 -2.92
C VAL A 50 -3.36 -3.94 -3.54
N LYS A 51 -3.65 -3.26 -4.66
CA LYS A 51 -4.90 -3.44 -5.42
C LYS A 51 -4.94 -4.83 -6.08
N PRO A 52 -6.13 -5.45 -6.28
CA PRO A 52 -7.49 -4.91 -6.13
C PRO A 52 -8.16 -5.27 -4.79
N ASN A 53 -7.49 -6.09 -3.98
CA ASN A 53 -8.08 -6.67 -2.76
C ASN A 53 -8.02 -5.74 -1.56
N SER A 54 -7.34 -4.59 -1.69
CA SER A 54 -7.23 -3.57 -0.66
C SER A 54 -8.18 -2.41 -0.91
N GLN A 55 -8.90 -2.04 0.15
CA GLN A 55 -9.71 -0.82 0.32
C GLN A 55 -11.00 -0.78 -0.51
N ILE A 56 -12.11 -1.18 0.12
CA ILE A 56 -13.48 -0.87 -0.31
C ILE A 56 -13.61 0.63 -0.61
N ALA A 57 -12.91 1.48 0.14
CA ALA A 57 -12.85 2.93 -0.05
C ALA A 57 -12.24 3.33 -1.41
N THR A 58 -11.18 2.67 -1.88
CA THR A 58 -10.56 2.96 -3.18
C THR A 58 -11.46 2.53 -4.33
N ARG A 59 -12.12 1.37 -4.21
CA ARG A 59 -13.16 0.95 -5.18
C ARG A 59 -14.36 1.89 -5.18
N ALA A 60 -14.78 2.40 -4.01
CA ALA A 60 -15.87 3.35 -3.90
C ALA A 60 -15.51 4.71 -4.52
N ALA A 61 -14.28 5.21 -4.32
CA ALA A 61 -13.79 6.43 -4.94
C ALA A 61 -13.74 6.30 -6.47
N ASP A 62 -13.19 5.19 -7.00
CA ASP A 62 -13.14 4.94 -8.45
C ASP A 62 -14.55 4.76 -9.06
N HIS A 63 -15.51 4.22 -8.29
CA HIS A 63 -16.91 4.10 -8.72
C HIS A 63 -17.65 5.46 -8.67
N HIS A 64 -17.33 6.32 -7.71
CA HIS A 64 -17.99 7.61 -7.52
C HIS A 64 -17.52 8.68 -8.52
N CYS A 65 -16.31 8.54 -9.08
CA CYS A 65 -15.73 9.47 -10.04
C CYS A 65 -16.02 9.12 -11.52
N LYS A 66 -17.09 8.35 -11.80
CA LYS A 66 -17.57 8.10 -13.17
C LYS A 66 -18.65 9.09 -13.58
#